data_AF-A0A0R1H9H3-F1
#
_entry.id   AF-A0A0R1H9H3-F1
#
_cell.length_a   1.000
_cell.length_b   1.000
_cell.length_c   1.000
_cell.angle_alpha   90.00
_cell.angle_beta   90.00
_cell.angle_gamma   90.00
#
_symmetry.space_group_name_H-M   'P 1'
#
loop_
_entity.id
_entity.type
_entity.pdbx_description
1 polymer ?
#
loop_
_entity_poly.entity_id
_entity_poly.type
_entity_poly.pdbx_seq_one_letter_code
_entity_poly.pdbx_strand_id
1 'polypeptide(L)'
;MYCPKCGTKNDPAAKFCKNCGQPLAAAKPVSDQPKQSGIRTQATAGNAATRTQSQPRNWLWFVGGLVLALIVGGIWLTVAL
;
A
#
# COMPACT_ATOMS: atom_id res chain seq x y z
N MET A 1 -8.73 -19.80 21.46
CA MET A 1 -7.84 -20.30 20.38
C MET A 1 -6.52 -20.81 20.96
N TYR A 2 -5.86 -21.77 20.32
CA TYR A 2 -4.52 -22.22 20.73
C TYR A 2 -3.44 -21.57 19.86
N CYS A 3 -2.33 -21.16 20.46
CA CYS A 3 -1.22 -20.57 19.73
C CYS A 3 -0.56 -21.62 18.82
N PRO A 4 -0.40 -21.37 17.51
CA PRO A 4 0.21 -22.35 16.59
C PRO A 4 1.71 -22.54 16.83
N LYS A 5 2.37 -21.60 17.54
CA LYS A 5 3.80 -21.66 17.83
C LYS A 5 4.12 -22.44 19.10
N CYS A 6 3.34 -22.26 20.17
CA CYS A 6 3.68 -22.81 21.49
C CYS A 6 2.53 -23.58 22.18
N GLY A 7 1.37 -23.71 21.54
CA GLY A 7 0.24 -24.46 22.09
C GLY A 7 -0.48 -23.80 23.27
N THR A 8 -0.08 -22.60 23.72
CA THR A 8 -0.78 -21.91 24.83
C THR A 8 -2.22 -21.55 24.45
N LYS A 9 -3.18 -21.78 25.36
CA LYS A 9 -4.57 -21.32 25.22
C LYS A 9 -4.67 -19.80 25.39
N ASN A 10 -5.27 -19.13 24.42
CA ASN A 10 -5.50 -17.69 24.41
C ASN A 10 -6.98 -17.36 24.13
N ASP A 11 -7.37 -16.15 24.53
CA ASP A 11 -8.67 -15.58 24.19
C ASP A 11 -8.84 -15.47 22.65
N PRO A 12 -10.01 -15.78 22.07
CA PRO A 12 -10.26 -15.60 20.63
C PRO A 12 -10.04 -14.16 20.11
N ALA A 13 -10.18 -13.14 20.96
CA ALA A 13 -9.94 -11.74 20.63
C ALA A 13 -8.49 -11.27 20.90
N ALA A 14 -7.64 -12.14 21.47
CA ALA A 14 -6.24 -11.79 21.75
C ALA A 14 -5.47 -11.54 20.44
N LYS A 15 -4.81 -10.38 20.34
CA LYS A 15 -3.97 -10.01 19.17
C LYS A 15 -2.61 -10.71 19.18
N PHE A 16 -2.11 -11.10 20.36
CA PHE A 16 -0.81 -11.74 20.57
C PHE A 16 -0.93 -12.85 21.61
N CYS A 17 -0.04 -13.84 21.53
CA CYS A 17 0.00 -14.91 22.51
C CYS A 17 0.56 -14.42 23.85
N LYS A 18 -0.17 -14.66 24.94
CA LYS A 18 0.21 -14.25 26.30
C LYS A 18 1.49 -14.90 26.86
N ASN A 19 1.99 -15.95 26.19
CA ASN A 19 3.16 -16.70 26.65
C ASN A 19 4.39 -16.42 25.78
N CYS A 20 4.26 -16.51 24.44
CA CYS A 20 5.41 -16.42 23.53
C CYS A 20 5.41 -15.17 22.62
N GLY A 21 4.40 -14.29 22.74
CA GLY A 21 4.29 -13.07 21.94
C GLY A 21 3.91 -13.26 20.46
N GLN A 22 3.72 -14.50 19.98
CA GLN A 22 3.31 -14.76 18.59
C GLN A 22 2.02 -14.01 18.24
N PRO A 23 1.96 -13.25 17.14
CA PRO A 23 0.73 -12.64 16.66
C PRO A 23 -0.34 -13.70 16.40
N LEU A 24 -1.53 -13.46 16.92
CA LEU A 24 -2.69 -14.32 16.76
C LEU A 24 -3.65 -13.62 15.81
N ALA A 25 -4.04 -14.29 14.73
CA ALA A 25 -5.00 -13.74 13.78
C ALA A 25 -6.36 -13.63 14.49
N ALA A 26 -6.71 -12.43 14.95
CA ALA A 26 -8.05 -12.16 15.47
C ALA A 26 -9.04 -12.31 14.32
N ALA A 27 -9.98 -13.24 14.45
CA ALA A 27 -11.18 -13.20 13.63
C ALA A 27 -11.82 -11.83 13.88
N LYS A 28 -11.93 -11.00 12.84
CA LYS A 28 -12.59 -9.70 12.95
C LYS A 28 -13.95 -9.96 13.61
N PRO A 29 -14.35 -9.20 14.65
CA PRO A 29 -15.71 -9.31 15.16
C PRO A 29 -16.62 -9.10 13.96
N VAL A 30 -17.54 -10.05 13.76
CA VAL A 30 -18.61 -9.95 12.78
C VAL A 30 -19.46 -8.79 13.26
N SER A 31 -19.04 -7.58 12.92
CA SER A 31 -19.89 -6.41 12.88
C SER A 31 -20.91 -6.75 11.80
N ASP A 32 -22.17 -6.83 12.20
CA ASP A 32 -23.31 -6.87 11.31
C ASP A 32 -23.11 -5.83 10.20
N GLN A 33 -22.65 -6.30 9.05
CA GLN A 33 -22.60 -5.51 7.84
C GLN A 33 -24.06 -5.47 7.37
N PRO A 34 -24.71 -4.29 7.29
CA PRO A 34 -26.02 -4.20 6.68
C PRO A 34 -25.88 -4.71 5.24
N LYS A 35 -26.79 -5.61 4.86
CA LYS A 35 -26.95 -6.18 3.52
C LYS A 35 -26.45 -5.22 2.44
N GLN A 36 -25.41 -5.61 1.72
CA GLN A 36 -25.05 -5.03 0.41
C GLN A 36 -26.20 -5.27 -0.56
N SER A 37 -27.21 -4.41 -0.49
CA SER A 37 -28.26 -4.24 -1.50
C SER A 37 -28.26 -2.76 -1.84
N GLY A 38 -27.49 -2.40 -2.86
CA GLY A 38 -27.24 -1.02 -3.22
C GLY A 38 -26.16 -0.95 -4.29
N ILE A 39 -26.61 -1.02 -5.53
CA ILE A 39 -25.87 -0.86 -6.78
C ILE A 39 -24.85 0.27 -6.69
N ARG A 40 -23.64 0.00 -7.19
CA ARG A 40 -22.49 0.91 -7.34
C ARG A 40 -22.90 2.34 -7.74
N THR A 41 -22.71 3.30 -6.84
CA THR A 41 -22.41 4.70 -7.20
C THR A 41 -21.42 5.29 -6.19
N GLN A 42 -20.23 5.61 -6.66
CA GLN A 42 -19.21 6.37 -5.93
C GLN A 42 -19.50 7.86 -6.08
N ALA A 43 -19.83 8.55 -4.99
CA ALA A 43 -19.78 10.00 -4.78
C ALA A 43 -20.31 10.23 -3.34
N THR A 44 -19.73 10.97 -2.40
CA THR A 44 -18.84 12.12 -2.42
C THR A 44 -18.34 12.35 -0.98
N ALA A 45 -17.12 12.89 -0.80
CA ALA A 45 -16.59 13.71 0.32
C ALA A 45 -16.91 13.33 1.81
N GLY A 46 -15.96 13.27 2.75
CA GLY A 46 -14.59 13.76 2.75
C GLY A 46 -13.88 13.57 4.09
N ASN A 47 -12.63 14.04 4.11
CA ASN A 47 -11.72 14.26 5.24
C ASN A 47 -10.96 13.02 5.77
N ALA A 48 -9.98 12.58 4.98
CA ALA A 48 -8.81 11.87 5.48
C ALA A 48 -7.54 12.42 4.81
N ALA A 49 -6.95 13.44 5.45
CA ALA A 49 -5.52 13.72 5.38
C ALA A 49 -4.78 12.41 5.79
N THR A 50 -3.75 11.90 5.13
CA THR A 50 -2.82 12.46 4.15
C THR A 50 -2.43 11.30 3.24
N ARG A 51 -3.04 11.18 2.05
CA ARG A 51 -2.35 10.51 0.95
C ARG A 51 -1.39 11.53 0.37
N THR A 52 -0.11 11.43 0.72
CA THR A 52 0.95 11.97 -0.12
C THR A 52 0.98 11.14 -1.40
N GLN A 53 -0.03 11.33 -2.25
CA GLN A 53 -0.06 10.81 -3.62
C GLN A 53 0.72 11.79 -4.49
N SER A 54 2.03 11.89 -4.23
CA SER A 54 2.95 12.75 -4.97
C SER A 54 3.81 11.95 -5.96
N GLN A 55 3.28 10.87 -6.54
CA GLN A 55 4.03 10.05 -7.49
C GLN A 55 3.46 10.20 -8.90
N PRO A 56 3.79 11.29 -9.63
CA PRO A 56 3.66 11.32 -11.08
C PRO A 56 4.75 10.42 -11.64
N ARG A 57 4.46 9.11 -11.69
CA ARG A 57 5.29 8.07 -12.29
C ARG A 57 5.75 8.48 -13.70
N ASN A 58 4.95 9.30 -14.39
CA ASN A 58 5.23 9.88 -15.69
C ASN A 58 6.30 10.99 -15.69
N TRP A 59 6.48 11.78 -14.62
CA TRP A 59 7.51 12.83 -14.54
C TRP A 59 8.93 12.26 -14.61
N LEU A 60 9.17 11.11 -13.97
CA LEU A 60 10.46 10.43 -14.00
C LEU A 60 10.84 9.99 -15.43
N TRP A 61 9.87 9.54 -16.24
CA TRP A 61 10.11 9.18 -17.65
C TRP A 61 10.44 10.40 -18.52
N PHE A 62 9.76 11.53 -18.32
CA PHE A 62 10.04 12.77 -19.08
C PHE A 62 11.43 13.33 -18.77
N VAL A 63 11.80 13.42 -17.48
CA VAL A 63 13.12 13.94 -17.07
C VAL A 63 14.23 13.00 -17.53
N GLY A 64 14.06 11.68 -17.37
CA GLY A 64 15.05 10.70 -17.85
C GLY A 64 15.28 10.75 -19.36
N GLY A 65 14.20 10.91 -20.14
CA GLY A 65 14.29 11.02 -21.60
C GLY A 65 15.05 12.26 -22.08
N LEU A 66 14.81 13.43 -21.46
CA LEU A 66 15.45 14.69 -21.85
C LEU A 66 16.95 14.68 -21.55
N VAL A 67 17.36 14.17 -20.38
CA VAL A 67 18.78 14.04 -20.01
C VAL A 67 19.52 13.10 -20.96
N LEU A 68 18.93 11.94 -21.28
CA LEU A 68 19.54 10.99 -22.23
C LEU A 68 19.71 11.60 -23.63
N ALA A 69 18.71 12.34 -24.10
CA ALA A 69 18.76 13.02 -25.41
C ALA A 69 19.86 14.09 -25.47
N LEU A 70 20.07 14.87 -24.40
CA LEU A 70 21.15 15.87 -24.34
C LEU A 70 22.54 15.23 -24.28
N ILE A 71 22.70 14.14 -23.53
CA ILE A 71 23.98 13.43 -23.45
C ILE A 71 24.31 12.80 -24.81
N VAL A 72 23.39 12.03 -25.39
CA VAL A 72 23.63 11.37 -26.68
C VAL A 72 23.75 12.41 -27.80
N GLY A 73 22.83 13.37 -27.89
CA GLY A 73 22.83 14.41 -28.93
C GLY A 73 24.02 15.37 -28.82
N GLY A 74 24.47 15.70 -27.61
CA GLY A 74 25.66 16.53 -27.38
C GLY A 74 26.95 15.83 -27.79
N ILE A 75 27.07 14.52 -27.54
CA ILE A 75 28.21 13.70 -27.97
C ILE A 75 28.31 13.66 -29.51
N TRP A 76 27.17 13.58 -30.22
CA TRP A 76 27.15 13.64 -31.68
C TRP A 76 27.60 14.99 -32.24
N LEU A 77 27.31 16.10 -31.55
CA LEU A 77 27.69 17.44 -32.00
C LEU A 77 29.20 17.70 -31.87
N THR A 78 29.85 17.12 -30.87
CA THR A 78 31.30 17.28 -30.64
C THR A 78 32.18 16.43 -31.55
N VAL A 79 31.63 15.39 -32.19
CA VAL A 79 32.38 14.51 -33.10
C VAL A 79 32.28 14.99 -34.56
N ALA A 80 31.40 15.95 -34.85
CA ALA A 80 31.11 16.46 -36.19
C ALA A 80 31.65 17.88 -36.49
N LEU A 81 32.50 18.43 -35.62
CA LEU A 81 33.21 19.72 -35.78
C LEU A 81 34.72 19.49 -35.84
#